data_AF-K0UI50-F1
#
_entry.id   AF-K0UI50-F1
#
_cell.length_a   1.000
_cell.length_b   1.000
_cell.length_c   1.000
_cell.angle_alpha   90.00
_cell.angle_beta   90.00
_cell.angle_gamma   90.00
#
_symmetry.space_group_name_H-M   'P 1'
#
loop_
_entity.id
_entity.type
_entity.pdbx_description
1 polymer ?
#
loop_
_entity_poly.entity_id
_entity_poly.type
_entity_poly.pdbx_seq_one_letter_code
_entity_poly.pdbx_strand_id
1 'polypeptide(L)'
;MKSECRGPDRTRAALYRTRITHLRRAPVHHYFEHRSYSWFVDLDALPRLPWWLRPFARFEARDHLWEAPEDTLRGRVDAFLADRGIQLDGGTVTALTQARVLGHVFNPLTLYWCHDSRGVLRCVVAEMQNTSGGRHAYLLPPSGDRPVMVDKAFRASPFNGVDGHYLVRAPQPDEHLDVTISLHRDQQPAFVATMRGSRRPAGAHQILALQVVAPLAPLMNLLSMRVQTTLLRLRRVPTAPDDSAGERAAVSECPHEPLLIRNPQETRSP
;
A
#
# COMPACT_ATOMS: atom_id res chain seq x y z
N MET A 1 -42.22 -12.77 -9.96
CA MET A 1 -41.45 -12.17 -8.85
C MET A 1 -39.98 -12.17 -9.27
N LYS A 2 -39.47 -11.03 -9.75
CA LYS A 2 -38.15 -10.93 -10.38
C LYS A 2 -37.07 -11.16 -9.32
N SER A 3 -36.31 -12.24 -9.48
CA SER A 3 -35.03 -12.45 -8.81
C SER A 3 -34.08 -11.35 -9.28
N GLU A 4 -33.86 -10.32 -8.46
CA GLU A 4 -32.78 -9.37 -8.69
C GLU A 4 -31.46 -10.11 -8.46
N CYS A 5 -30.78 -10.45 -9.56
CA CYS A 5 -29.37 -10.81 -9.56
C CYS A 5 -28.56 -9.60 -9.07
N ARG A 6 -28.48 -9.43 -7.76
CA ARG A 6 -27.54 -8.50 -7.12
C ARG A 6 -26.13 -9.02 -7.46
N GLY A 7 -25.44 -8.33 -8.36
CA GLY A 7 -24.02 -8.57 -8.63
C GLY A 7 -23.22 -8.61 -7.32
N PRO A 8 -22.06 -9.27 -7.28
CA PRO A 8 -21.28 -9.39 -6.06
C PRO A 8 -21.08 -7.99 -5.46
N ASP A 9 -21.43 -7.82 -4.19
CA ASP A 9 -21.27 -6.55 -3.47
C ASP A 9 -19.75 -6.28 -3.34
N ARG A 10 -19.20 -5.57 -4.33
CA ARG A 10 -17.77 -5.26 -4.48
C ARG A 10 -17.26 -4.34 -3.36
N THR A 11 -18.17 -3.64 -2.70
CA THR A 11 -17.96 -2.70 -1.60
C THR A 11 -17.98 -3.35 -0.21
N ARG A 12 -18.49 -4.58 -0.07
CA ARG A 12 -18.42 -5.29 1.22
C ARG A 12 -16.98 -5.57 1.62
N ALA A 13 -16.70 -5.27 2.89
CA ALA A 13 -15.45 -5.59 3.55
C ALA A 13 -15.04 -7.05 3.27
N ALA A 14 -13.80 -7.22 2.86
CA ALA A 14 -13.24 -8.50 2.48
C ALA A 14 -11.84 -8.68 3.05
N LEU A 15 -11.42 -9.94 3.13
CA LEU A 15 -10.10 -10.36 3.52
C LEU A 15 -9.44 -11.03 2.32
N TYR A 16 -8.26 -10.57 1.95
CA TYR A 16 -7.41 -11.28 1.01
C TYR A 16 -6.39 -12.09 1.79
N ARG A 17 -6.33 -13.40 1.55
CA ARG A 17 -5.20 -14.20 2.05
C ARG A 17 -4.04 -13.98 1.10
N THR A 18 -3.07 -13.18 1.52
CA THR A 18 -2.01 -12.70 0.63
C THR A 18 -0.75 -13.54 0.71
N ARG A 19 -0.12 -13.75 -0.45
CA ARG A 19 1.24 -14.23 -0.62
C ARG A 19 2.04 -13.04 -1.13
N ILE A 20 3.03 -12.64 -0.34
CA ILE A 20 3.92 -11.52 -0.64
C ILE A 20 5.29 -12.08 -0.96
N THR A 21 5.75 -11.81 -2.18
CA THR A 21 7.04 -12.25 -2.68
C THR A 21 7.93 -11.04 -2.93
N HIS A 22 9.17 -11.10 -2.47
CA HIS A 22 10.22 -10.14 -2.71
C HIS A 22 11.35 -10.83 -3.46
N LEU A 23 11.57 -10.43 -4.71
CA LEU A 23 12.68 -10.87 -5.54
C LEU A 23 13.64 -9.70 -5.72
N ARG A 24 14.81 -9.79 -5.10
CA ARG A 24 15.93 -8.90 -5.37
C ARG A 24 16.86 -9.57 -6.36
N ARG A 25 17.25 -8.86 -7.43
CA ARG A 25 18.19 -9.36 -8.45
C ARG A 25 19.59 -8.74 -8.30
N ALA A 26 19.69 -7.53 -7.75
CA ALA A 26 20.95 -6.82 -7.55
C ALA A 26 21.05 -6.16 -6.16
N PRO A 27 22.24 -6.09 -5.53
CA PRO A 27 23.52 -6.69 -5.95
C PRO A 27 23.63 -8.20 -5.63
N VAL A 28 22.72 -8.74 -4.80
CA VAL A 28 22.65 -10.16 -4.45
C VAL A 28 21.27 -10.68 -4.78
N HIS A 29 21.21 -11.82 -5.48
CA HIS A 29 19.97 -12.53 -5.74
C HIS A 29 19.38 -13.04 -4.42
N HIS A 30 18.21 -12.54 -4.06
CA HIS A 30 17.51 -12.94 -2.84
C HIS A 30 16.01 -13.05 -3.11
N TYR A 31 15.50 -14.26 -2.93
CA TYR A 31 14.06 -14.54 -2.96
C TYR A 31 13.55 -14.67 -1.54
N PHE A 32 12.47 -13.97 -1.24
CA PHE A 32 11.73 -14.14 -0.01
C PHE A 32 10.24 -14.20 -0.29
N GLU A 33 9.56 -15.12 0.37
CA GLU A 33 8.11 -15.21 0.31
C GLU A 33 7.57 -15.35 1.74
N HIS A 34 6.47 -14.65 2.01
CA HIS A 34 5.71 -14.86 3.23
C HIS A 34 4.21 -14.77 2.94
N ARG A 35 3.43 -15.35 3.85
CA ARG A 35 1.97 -15.31 3.81
C ARG A 35 1.49 -14.30 4.82
N SER A 36 0.48 -13.53 4.44
CA SER A 36 -0.21 -12.58 5.30
C SER A 36 -1.70 -12.59 4.97
N TYR A 37 -2.43 -11.65 5.54
CA TYR A 37 -3.77 -11.31 5.11
C TYR A 37 -3.83 -9.80 4.89
N SER A 38 -4.81 -9.30 4.16
CA SER A 38 -5.02 -7.86 3.98
C SER A 38 -6.51 -7.59 3.95
N TRP A 39 -6.92 -6.51 4.60
CA TRP A 39 -8.30 -6.05 4.61
C TRP A 39 -8.55 -5.18 3.40
N PHE A 40 -9.63 -5.46 2.69
CA PHE A 40 -10.18 -4.59 1.68
C PHE A 40 -11.49 -4.00 2.21
N VAL A 41 -11.51 -2.70 2.41
CA VAL A 41 -12.61 -2.00 3.10
C VAL A 41 -12.99 -0.73 2.34
N ASP A 42 -14.27 -0.39 2.42
CA ASP A 42 -14.75 0.95 2.09
C ASP A 42 -14.44 1.87 3.28
N LEU A 43 -13.81 3.02 3.03
CA LEU A 43 -13.46 3.96 4.09
C LEU A 43 -14.68 4.67 4.68
N ASP A 44 -15.77 4.79 3.92
CA ASP A 44 -17.04 5.38 4.38
C ASP A 44 -17.91 4.34 5.13
N ALA A 45 -17.63 3.04 4.93
CA ALA A 45 -18.38 1.93 5.50
C ALA A 45 -17.47 0.87 6.14
N LEU A 46 -16.58 1.30 7.03
CA LEU A 46 -15.68 0.39 7.77
C LEU A 46 -16.45 -0.71 8.53
N PRO A 47 -15.92 -1.94 8.58
CA PRO A 47 -16.60 -3.06 9.19
C PRO A 47 -16.80 -2.85 10.70
N ARG A 48 -18.05 -2.98 11.15
CA ARG A 48 -18.42 -2.90 12.58
C ARG A 48 -18.33 -4.29 13.21
N LEU A 49 -17.31 -4.49 14.05
CA LEU A 49 -17.09 -5.75 14.73
C LEU A 49 -17.75 -5.78 16.12
N PRO A 50 -18.23 -6.95 16.58
CA PRO A 50 -18.63 -7.16 17.98
C PRO A 50 -17.52 -6.70 18.94
N TRP A 51 -17.90 -6.20 20.12
CA TRP A 51 -16.96 -5.56 21.05
C TRP A 51 -15.75 -6.46 21.43
N TRP A 52 -15.97 -7.77 21.54
CA TRP A 52 -14.94 -8.77 21.84
C TRP A 52 -14.01 -9.07 20.65
N LEU A 53 -14.43 -8.76 19.41
CA LEU A 53 -13.58 -8.85 18.21
C LEU A 53 -12.82 -7.56 17.90
N ARG A 54 -13.24 -6.41 18.45
CA ARG A 54 -12.62 -5.12 18.20
C ARG A 54 -11.10 -5.10 18.45
N PRO A 55 -10.52 -5.77 19.47
CA PRO A 55 -9.08 -5.80 19.63
C PRO A 55 -8.32 -6.44 18.46
N PHE A 56 -8.98 -7.26 17.64
CA PHE A 56 -8.34 -8.05 16.57
C PHE A 56 -8.47 -7.44 15.17
N ALA A 57 -9.21 -6.34 15.04
CA ALA A 57 -9.22 -5.55 13.81
C ALA A 57 -9.73 -4.14 14.12
N ARG A 58 -8.79 -3.19 14.15
CA ARG A 58 -9.07 -1.75 14.21
C ARG A 58 -8.41 -1.04 13.04
N PHE A 59 -9.10 -0.05 12.52
CA PHE A 59 -8.62 0.85 11.48
C PHE A 59 -8.53 2.24 12.10
N GLU A 60 -7.34 2.83 12.11
CA GLU A 60 -7.11 4.12 12.77
C GLU A 60 -6.40 5.07 11.82
N ALA A 61 -6.87 6.32 11.77
CA ALA A 61 -6.33 7.34 10.86
C ALA A 61 -4.83 7.56 11.10
N ARG A 62 -4.37 7.60 12.35
CA ARG A 62 -2.94 7.78 12.72
C ARG A 62 -1.98 6.79 12.07
N ASP A 63 -2.44 5.60 11.72
CA ASP A 63 -1.62 4.56 11.08
C ASP A 63 -1.38 4.82 9.59
N HIS A 64 -2.01 5.86 9.03
CA HIS A 64 -2.10 6.11 7.61
C HIS A 64 -1.97 7.60 7.30
N LEU A 65 -1.23 7.93 6.23
CA LEU A 65 -1.08 9.29 5.72
C LEU A 65 -0.71 10.31 6.83
N TRP A 66 -0.79 11.60 6.53
CA TRP A 66 -0.50 12.66 7.48
C TRP A 66 -1.79 13.16 8.15
N GLU A 67 -1.66 13.87 9.26
CA GLU A 67 -2.80 14.51 9.92
C GLU A 67 -3.50 15.49 8.97
N ALA A 68 -4.83 15.55 9.08
CA ALA A 68 -5.68 16.41 8.29
C ALA A 68 -6.69 17.11 9.21
N PRO A 69 -7.32 18.22 8.77
CA PRO A 69 -8.35 18.91 9.56
C PRO A 69 -9.48 17.97 10.03
N GLU A 70 -9.90 17.06 9.14
CA GLU A 70 -10.75 15.94 9.49
C GLU A 70 -9.89 14.69 9.68
N ASP A 71 -9.56 14.37 10.94
CA ASP A 71 -8.64 13.27 11.26
C ASP A 71 -9.30 11.87 11.21
N THR A 72 -9.96 11.57 10.09
CA THR A 72 -10.48 10.25 9.75
C THR A 72 -9.64 9.63 8.63
N LEU A 73 -9.72 8.30 8.43
CA LEU A 73 -9.03 7.66 7.30
C LEU A 73 -9.46 8.27 5.96
N ARG A 74 -10.76 8.54 5.82
CA ARG A 74 -11.34 9.19 4.66
C ARG A 74 -10.81 10.62 4.50
N GLY A 75 -10.91 11.42 5.56
CA GLY A 75 -10.48 12.82 5.56
C GLY A 75 -8.99 13.00 5.25
N ARG A 76 -8.13 12.10 5.73
CA ARG A 76 -6.69 12.10 5.39
C ARG A 76 -6.44 11.81 3.90
N VAL A 77 -7.20 10.89 3.30
CA VAL A 77 -7.10 10.63 1.84
C VAL A 77 -7.61 11.83 1.06
N ASP A 78 -8.77 12.40 1.44
CA ASP A 78 -9.33 13.56 0.75
C ASP A 78 -8.40 14.77 0.83
N ALA A 79 -7.78 15.04 1.99
CA ALA A 79 -6.78 16.09 2.14
C ALA A 79 -5.56 15.87 1.22
N PHE A 80 -5.02 14.64 1.20
CA PHE A 80 -3.90 14.28 0.33
C PHE A 80 -4.20 14.51 -1.16
N LEU A 81 -5.42 14.22 -1.58
CA LEU A 81 -5.90 14.41 -2.95
C LEU A 81 -6.17 15.89 -3.26
N ALA A 82 -6.78 16.61 -2.33
CA ALA A 82 -7.07 18.04 -2.47
C ALA A 82 -5.80 18.86 -2.65
N ASP A 83 -4.73 18.56 -1.90
CA ASP A 83 -3.41 19.17 -2.04
C ASP A 83 -2.80 18.98 -3.45
N ARG A 84 -3.32 18.02 -4.23
CA ARG A 84 -2.91 17.71 -5.60
C ARG A 84 -3.96 18.10 -6.64
N GLY A 85 -4.96 18.89 -6.24
CA GLY A 85 -6.03 19.36 -7.12
C GLY A 85 -7.01 18.29 -7.57
N ILE A 86 -7.12 17.18 -6.84
CA ILE A 86 -8.05 16.09 -7.14
C ILE A 86 -9.21 16.15 -6.14
N GLN A 87 -10.42 16.29 -6.66
CA GLN A 87 -11.66 16.17 -5.89
C GLN A 87 -12.43 14.94 -6.36
N LEU A 88 -13.02 14.21 -5.40
CA LEU A 88 -13.79 12.99 -5.65
C LEU A 88 -15.30 13.25 -5.71
N ASP A 89 -15.75 14.46 -5.35
CA ASP A 89 -17.15 14.90 -5.40
C ASP A 89 -18.13 13.95 -4.69
N GLY A 90 -17.73 13.38 -3.55
CA GLY A 90 -18.52 12.40 -2.81
C GLY A 90 -18.41 10.96 -3.31
N GLY A 91 -17.46 10.68 -4.21
CA GLY A 91 -17.15 9.34 -4.66
C GLY A 91 -16.49 8.45 -3.60
N THR A 92 -16.50 7.15 -3.84
CA THR A 92 -16.07 6.12 -2.88
C THR A 92 -14.55 5.93 -2.86
N VAL A 93 -14.00 5.77 -1.67
CA VAL A 93 -12.61 5.35 -1.47
C VAL A 93 -12.57 3.96 -0.84
N THR A 94 -12.00 3.00 -1.58
CA THR A 94 -11.72 1.67 -1.03
C THR A 94 -10.24 1.53 -0.72
N ALA A 95 -9.91 0.81 0.35
CA ALA A 95 -8.55 0.66 0.83
C ALA A 95 -8.17 -0.82 1.01
N LEU A 96 -6.97 -1.19 0.56
CA LEU A 96 -6.31 -2.44 0.93
C LEU A 96 -5.22 -2.15 1.97
N THR A 97 -5.42 -2.63 3.20
CA THR A 97 -4.56 -2.30 4.34
C THR A 97 -4.48 -3.45 5.36
N GLN A 98 -3.59 -3.35 6.36
CA GLN A 98 -3.66 -4.19 7.56
C GLN A 98 -4.55 -3.52 8.61
N ALA A 99 -5.23 -4.36 9.39
CA ALA A 99 -5.91 -3.91 10.59
C ALA A 99 -5.00 -4.09 11.81
N ARG A 100 -5.16 -3.24 12.82
CA ARG A 100 -4.49 -3.39 14.10
C ARG A 100 -5.02 -4.62 14.83
N VAL A 101 -4.10 -5.45 15.32
CA VAL A 101 -4.37 -6.61 16.18
C VAL A 101 -3.67 -6.39 17.51
N LEU A 102 -4.43 -6.45 18.60
CA LEU A 102 -3.95 -6.30 19.98
C LEU A 102 -3.06 -5.06 20.18
N GLY A 103 -3.42 -3.94 19.55
CA GLY A 103 -2.65 -2.70 19.68
C GLY A 103 -1.52 -2.54 18.65
N HIS A 104 -1.21 -3.54 17.83
CA HIS A 104 -0.09 -3.51 16.88
C HIS A 104 -0.53 -3.59 15.42
N VAL A 105 0.11 -2.82 14.55
CA VAL A 105 -0.06 -2.87 13.10
C VAL A 105 1.27 -2.56 12.43
N PHE A 106 1.48 -3.14 11.25
CA PHE A 106 2.57 -2.76 10.37
C PHE A 106 2.07 -2.78 8.93
N ASN A 107 2.05 -1.61 8.28
CA ASN A 107 1.51 -1.38 6.94
C ASN A 107 2.65 -1.08 5.94
N PRO A 108 3.36 -2.09 5.42
CA PRO A 108 4.44 -1.83 4.45
C PRO A 108 3.92 -1.16 3.18
N LEU A 109 2.68 -1.48 2.81
CA LEU A 109 1.98 -0.95 1.66
C LEU A 109 0.49 -0.87 1.99
N THR A 110 -0.10 0.30 1.78
CA THR A 110 -1.54 0.53 1.77
C THR A 110 -1.92 1.15 0.44
N LEU A 111 -2.97 0.60 -0.19
CA LEU A 111 -3.48 1.09 -1.46
C LEU A 111 -4.87 1.66 -1.27
N TYR A 112 -5.13 2.82 -1.87
CA TYR A 112 -6.44 3.46 -1.90
C TYR A 112 -6.90 3.61 -3.34
N TRP A 113 -8.03 3.02 -3.72
CA TRP A 113 -8.67 3.25 -5.01
C TRP A 113 -9.76 4.29 -4.84
N CYS A 114 -9.55 5.44 -5.47
CA CYS A 114 -10.36 6.64 -5.30
C CYS A 114 -11.25 6.83 -6.53
N HIS A 115 -12.56 6.77 -6.32
CA HIS A 115 -13.56 6.89 -7.38
C HIS A 115 -14.26 8.25 -7.29
N ASP A 116 -14.73 8.78 -8.42
CA ASP A 116 -15.65 9.91 -8.42
C ASP A 116 -17.08 9.47 -8.03
N SER A 117 -17.99 10.43 -7.90
CA SER A 117 -19.42 10.19 -7.60
C SER A 117 -20.14 9.32 -8.62
N ARG A 118 -19.58 9.14 -9.83
CA ARG A 118 -20.12 8.27 -10.88
C ARG A 118 -19.51 6.86 -10.81
N GLY A 119 -18.65 6.58 -9.84
CA GLY A 119 -17.96 5.30 -9.67
C GLY A 119 -16.78 5.11 -10.62
N VAL A 120 -16.30 6.17 -11.29
CA VAL A 120 -15.15 6.09 -12.19
C VAL A 120 -13.87 6.23 -11.37
N LEU A 121 -12.92 5.29 -11.55
CA LEU A 121 -11.62 5.36 -10.89
C LEU A 121 -10.87 6.61 -11.36
N ARG A 122 -10.56 7.52 -10.43
CA ARG A 122 -9.84 8.77 -10.70
C ARG A 122 -8.35 8.64 -10.47
N CYS A 123 -7.96 7.90 -9.43
CA CYS A 123 -6.56 7.66 -9.10
C CYS A 123 -6.43 6.50 -8.10
N VAL A 124 -5.19 6.01 -7.94
CA VAL A 124 -4.82 5.10 -6.87
C VAL A 124 -3.74 5.77 -6.03
N VAL A 125 -3.89 5.79 -4.71
CA VAL A 125 -2.85 6.25 -3.79
C VAL A 125 -2.13 5.02 -3.23
N ALA A 126 -0.80 4.98 -3.38
CA ALA A 126 0.03 3.92 -2.82
C ALA A 126 0.88 4.50 -1.68
N GLU A 127 0.43 4.29 -0.45
CA GLU A 127 1.17 4.62 0.76
C GLU A 127 2.15 3.49 1.08
N MET A 128 3.43 3.83 1.20
CA MET A 128 4.49 2.92 1.65
C MET A 128 5.03 3.39 2.99
N GLN A 129 5.23 2.46 3.91
CA GLN A 129 5.83 2.75 5.21
C GLN A 129 7.06 1.87 5.43
N ASN A 130 8.07 2.42 6.12
CA ASN A 130 9.27 1.68 6.49
C ASN A 130 9.23 1.27 7.97
N THR A 131 10.12 0.36 8.36
CA THR A 131 10.21 -0.15 9.73
C THR A 131 10.74 0.87 10.74
N SER A 132 11.28 1.99 10.28
CA SER A 132 11.76 3.11 11.11
C SER A 132 10.68 4.17 11.37
N GLY A 133 9.46 3.99 10.85
CA GLY A 133 8.33 4.90 11.06
C GLY A 133 8.15 5.99 9.99
N GLY A 134 9.02 6.03 8.99
CA GLY A 134 8.83 6.89 7.82
C GLY A 134 7.68 6.39 6.93
N ARG A 135 6.98 7.33 6.28
CA ARG A 135 5.91 7.03 5.33
C ARG A 135 5.98 7.96 4.13
N HIS A 136 5.52 7.48 2.97
CA HIS A 136 5.39 8.27 1.76
C HIS A 136 4.22 7.74 0.92
N ALA A 137 3.50 8.63 0.25
CA ALA A 137 2.36 8.28 -0.57
C ALA A 137 2.58 8.70 -2.03
N TYR A 138 2.53 7.72 -2.93
CA TYR A 138 2.58 7.93 -4.37
C TYR A 138 1.18 8.07 -4.94
N LEU A 139 0.97 9.06 -5.80
CA LEU A 139 -0.27 9.21 -6.57
C LEU A 139 -0.10 8.52 -7.92
N LEU A 140 -0.98 7.58 -8.23
CA LEU A 140 -0.97 6.83 -9.48
C LEU A 140 -2.21 7.24 -10.31
N PRO A 141 -2.04 7.55 -11.61
CA PRO A 141 -3.16 7.76 -12.51
C PRO A 141 -3.97 6.46 -12.68
N PRO A 142 -5.23 6.56 -13.14
CA PRO A 142 -6.09 5.41 -13.34
C PRO A 142 -5.62 4.65 -14.59
N SER A 143 -4.74 3.67 -14.38
CA SER A 143 -4.12 2.90 -15.46
C SER A 143 -4.76 1.52 -15.70
N GLY A 144 -5.74 1.14 -14.88
CA GLY A 144 -6.35 -0.18 -14.88
C GLY A 144 -5.29 -1.25 -14.59
N ASP A 145 -5.09 -2.16 -15.55
CA ASP A 145 -4.10 -3.24 -15.46
C ASP A 145 -2.69 -2.85 -15.90
N ARG A 146 -2.49 -1.62 -16.40
CA ARG A 146 -1.17 -1.19 -16.89
C ARG A 146 -0.29 -0.69 -15.74
N PRO A 147 1.00 -1.08 -15.72
CA PRO A 147 1.95 -0.50 -14.78
C PRO A 147 2.11 1.01 -14.99
N VAL A 148 2.17 1.75 -13.89
CA VAL A 148 2.45 3.19 -13.85
C VAL A 148 3.89 3.38 -13.40
N MET A 149 4.62 4.24 -14.11
CA MET A 149 5.94 4.68 -13.69
C MET A 149 5.84 5.84 -12.70
N VAL A 150 6.51 5.73 -11.55
CA VAL A 150 6.69 6.82 -10.58
C VAL A 150 8.14 6.89 -10.15
N ASP A 151 8.68 8.10 -10.05
CA ASP A 151 10.05 8.29 -9.55
C ASP A 151 10.14 7.89 -8.09
N LYS A 152 11.20 7.18 -7.72
CA LYS A 152 11.37 6.71 -6.35
C LYS A 152 11.80 7.89 -5.48
N ALA A 153 10.90 8.30 -4.58
CA ALA A 153 11.16 9.37 -3.61
C ALA A 153 11.34 8.85 -2.17
N PHE A 154 11.06 7.56 -1.92
CA PHE A 154 11.03 7.00 -0.55
C PHE A 154 11.96 5.82 -0.34
N ARG A 155 12.75 5.88 0.74
CA ARG A 155 13.60 4.77 1.21
C ARG A 155 12.76 3.76 2.00
N ALA A 156 12.02 2.92 1.27
CA ALA A 156 11.22 1.84 1.85
C ALA A 156 12.07 0.71 2.49
N SER A 157 13.37 0.62 2.18
CA SER A 157 14.28 -0.39 2.73
C SER A 157 15.70 0.16 2.85
N PRO A 158 16.43 -0.15 3.93
CA PRO A 158 17.82 0.32 4.14
C PRO A 158 18.82 -0.22 3.11
N PHE A 159 18.42 -1.23 2.32
CA PHE A 159 19.25 -1.85 1.29
C PHE A 159 18.96 -1.30 -0.12
N ASN A 160 18.03 -0.35 -0.25
CA ASN A 160 17.66 0.26 -1.51
C ASN A 160 17.78 1.79 -1.40
N GLY A 161 18.90 2.35 -1.87
CA GLY A 161 19.05 3.80 -2.10
C GLY A 161 17.93 4.39 -2.97
N VAL A 162 17.77 5.70 -3.00
CA VAL A 162 16.61 6.37 -3.64
C VAL A 162 16.63 6.34 -5.17
N ASP A 163 17.74 5.94 -5.79
CA ASP A 163 17.86 5.93 -7.25
C ASP A 163 16.94 4.91 -7.94
N GLY A 164 16.36 5.35 -9.06
CA GLY A 164 15.51 4.57 -9.95
C GLY A 164 14.06 5.04 -9.99
N HIS A 165 13.22 4.27 -10.66
CA HIS A 165 11.78 4.48 -10.70
C HIS A 165 11.05 3.18 -10.35
N TYR A 166 9.86 3.32 -9.79
CA TYR A 166 8.94 2.21 -9.59
C TYR A 166 8.01 2.05 -10.79
N LEU A 167 7.81 0.83 -11.25
CA LEU A 167 6.65 0.46 -12.04
C LEU A 167 5.63 -0.20 -11.10
N VAL A 168 4.48 0.45 -10.92
CA VAL A 168 3.42 0.00 -10.01
C VAL A 168 2.21 -0.43 -10.82
N ARG A 169 1.84 -1.70 -10.71
CA ARG A 169 0.57 -2.25 -11.21
C ARG A 169 -0.30 -2.61 -10.01
N ALA A 170 -1.40 -1.87 -9.85
CA ALA A 170 -2.32 -2.02 -8.74
C ALA A 170 -3.79 -1.95 -9.23
N PRO A 171 -4.25 -2.93 -10.03
CA PRO A 171 -5.65 -3.01 -10.41
C PRO A 171 -6.53 -3.14 -9.17
N GLN A 172 -7.75 -2.60 -9.24
CA GLN A 172 -8.72 -2.78 -8.16
C GLN A 172 -9.04 -4.27 -8.02
N PRO A 173 -8.90 -4.84 -6.80
CA PRO A 173 -9.07 -6.26 -6.62
C PRO A 173 -10.57 -6.64 -6.57
N ASP A 174 -10.92 -7.75 -7.22
CA ASP A 174 -12.26 -8.38 -7.13
C ASP A 174 -12.12 -9.80 -6.56
N GLU A 175 -12.27 -10.87 -7.34
CA GLU A 175 -12.05 -12.23 -6.81
C GLU A 175 -10.58 -12.48 -6.41
N HIS A 176 -9.67 -11.82 -7.13
CA HIS A 176 -8.24 -11.95 -6.95
C HIS A 176 -7.59 -10.58 -6.75
N LEU A 177 -6.61 -10.56 -5.86
CA LEU A 177 -5.67 -9.47 -5.68
C LEU A 177 -4.39 -9.81 -6.45
N ASP A 178 -3.92 -8.88 -7.27
CA ASP A 178 -2.63 -8.97 -7.97
C ASP A 178 -1.97 -7.60 -8.07
N VAL A 179 -1.14 -7.29 -7.07
CA VAL A 179 -0.35 -6.05 -7.03
C VAL A 179 1.10 -6.39 -7.32
N THR A 180 1.72 -5.61 -8.19
CA THR A 180 3.15 -5.75 -8.52
C THR A 180 3.82 -4.37 -8.47
N ILE A 181 4.93 -4.29 -7.75
CA ILE A 181 5.80 -3.11 -7.70
C ILE A 181 7.20 -3.56 -8.07
N SER A 182 7.76 -3.03 -9.15
CA SER A 182 9.15 -3.27 -9.52
C SER A 182 9.96 -1.98 -9.44
N LEU A 183 11.12 -2.04 -8.79
CA LEU A 183 12.13 -0.98 -8.81
C LEU A 183 13.09 -1.26 -9.97
N HIS A 184 13.19 -0.29 -10.88
CA HIS A 184 14.09 -0.35 -12.02
C HIS A 184 15.25 0.63 -11.81
N ARG A 185 16.47 0.17 -12.12
CA ARG A 185 17.72 0.96 -12.16
C ARG A 185 18.45 0.62 -13.44
N ASP A 186 18.96 1.61 -14.15
CA ASP A 186 19.68 1.42 -15.42
C ASP A 186 18.92 0.51 -16.40
N GLN A 187 17.59 0.69 -16.49
CA GLN A 187 16.65 -0.11 -17.30
C GLN A 187 16.53 -1.60 -16.91
N GLN A 188 17.06 -2.02 -15.77
CA GLN A 188 16.98 -3.39 -15.26
C GLN A 188 16.14 -3.47 -13.97
N PRO A 189 15.31 -4.52 -13.78
CA PRO A 189 14.54 -4.71 -12.56
C PRO A 189 15.45 -5.12 -11.41
N ALA A 190 15.84 -4.16 -10.56
CA ALA A 190 16.69 -4.39 -9.40
C ALA A 190 15.94 -5.15 -8.28
N PHE A 191 14.65 -4.87 -8.14
CA PHE A 191 13.79 -5.48 -7.12
C PHE A 191 12.35 -5.58 -7.61
N VAL A 192 11.66 -6.68 -7.29
CA VAL A 192 10.25 -6.90 -7.60
C VAL A 192 9.54 -7.39 -6.35
N ALA A 193 8.47 -6.69 -5.95
CA ALA A 193 7.54 -7.11 -4.94
C ALA A 193 6.19 -7.45 -5.58
N THR A 194 5.65 -8.62 -5.26
CA THR A 194 4.29 -9.01 -5.68
C THR A 194 3.45 -9.35 -4.47
N MET A 195 2.20 -8.91 -4.45
CA MET A 195 1.22 -9.28 -3.46
C MET A 195 0.00 -9.87 -4.16
N ARG A 196 -0.21 -11.18 -3.97
CA ARG A 196 -1.30 -11.93 -4.59
C ARG A 196 -2.20 -12.59 -3.58
N GLY A 197 -3.50 -12.64 -3.82
CA GLY A 197 -4.42 -13.29 -2.89
C GLY A 197 -5.80 -13.56 -3.46
N SER A 198 -6.59 -14.37 -2.75
CA SER A 198 -7.99 -14.62 -3.07
C SER A 198 -8.91 -13.95 -2.05
N ARG A 199 -10.02 -13.38 -2.54
CA ARG A 199 -11.01 -12.70 -1.72
C ARG A 199 -11.74 -13.70 -0.83
N ARG A 200 -11.94 -13.33 0.43
CA ARG A 200 -12.75 -14.03 1.43
C ARG A 200 -13.68 -13.01 2.09
N PRO A 201 -14.91 -13.40 2.45
CA PRO A 201 -15.81 -12.52 3.18
C PRO A 201 -15.20 -12.18 4.55
N ALA A 202 -15.27 -10.91 4.95
CA ALA A 202 -14.85 -10.48 6.28
C ALA A 202 -15.95 -10.79 7.32
N GLY A 203 -16.01 -12.06 7.76
CA GLY A 203 -16.93 -12.52 8.80
C GLY A 203 -16.24 -12.80 10.14
N ALA A 204 -17.01 -12.79 11.24
CA ALA A 204 -16.52 -13.10 12.58
C ALA A 204 -15.74 -14.43 12.65
N HIS A 205 -16.26 -15.48 12.01
CA HIS A 205 -15.59 -16.78 11.90
C HIS A 205 -14.21 -16.69 11.24
N GLN A 206 -14.09 -15.89 10.18
CA GLN A 206 -12.84 -15.74 9.45
C GLN A 206 -11.81 -14.96 10.28
N ILE A 207 -12.24 -13.93 11.02
CA ILE A 207 -11.38 -13.18 11.93
C ILE A 207 -10.89 -14.09 13.06
N LEU A 208 -11.77 -14.87 13.69
CA LEU A 208 -11.42 -15.88 14.68
C LEU A 208 -10.42 -16.91 14.13
N ALA A 209 -10.69 -17.46 12.95
CA ALA A 209 -9.79 -18.40 12.29
C ALA A 209 -8.41 -17.77 12.02
N LEU A 210 -8.34 -16.49 11.63
CA LEU A 210 -7.08 -15.78 11.46
C LEU A 210 -6.33 -15.58 12.79
N GLN A 211 -7.04 -15.36 13.91
CA GLN A 211 -6.41 -15.31 15.23
C GLN A 211 -5.89 -16.67 15.69
N VAL A 212 -6.48 -17.78 15.25
CA VAL A 212 -5.97 -19.12 15.56
C VAL A 212 -4.79 -19.50 14.65
N VAL A 213 -4.86 -19.17 13.36
CA VAL A 213 -3.85 -19.54 12.37
C VAL A 213 -2.63 -18.62 12.42
N ALA A 214 -2.81 -17.35 12.78
CA ALA A 214 -1.75 -16.34 12.81
C ALA A 214 -2.00 -15.26 13.89
N PRO A 215 -2.09 -15.62 15.19
CA PRO A 215 -2.42 -14.70 16.29
C PRO A 215 -1.47 -13.50 16.41
N LEU A 216 -0.24 -13.68 15.94
CA LEU A 216 0.82 -12.68 16.04
C LEU A 216 1.18 -12.09 14.67
N ALA A 217 0.36 -12.22 13.62
CA ALA A 217 0.73 -11.83 12.26
C ALA A 217 1.37 -10.43 12.12
N PRO A 218 0.87 -9.35 12.75
CA PRO A 218 1.54 -8.04 12.70
C PRO A 218 2.88 -8.02 13.43
N LEU A 219 2.97 -8.68 14.60
CA LEU A 219 4.21 -8.83 15.36
C LEU A 219 5.23 -9.72 14.62
N MET A 220 4.76 -10.76 13.93
CA MET A 220 5.55 -11.66 13.11
C MET A 220 6.03 -10.97 11.83
N ASN A 221 5.23 -10.12 11.18
CA ASN A 221 5.68 -9.30 10.07
C ASN A 221 6.78 -8.33 10.50
N LEU A 222 6.60 -7.63 11.63
CA LEU A 222 7.63 -6.77 12.20
C LEU A 222 8.89 -7.55 12.60
N LEU A 223 8.72 -8.73 13.23
CA LEU A 223 9.83 -9.60 13.62
C LEU A 223 10.54 -10.16 12.38
N SER A 224 9.83 -10.62 11.36
CA SER A 224 10.41 -11.11 10.11
C SER A 224 11.19 -10.02 9.38
N MET A 225 10.70 -8.78 9.36
CA MET A 225 11.44 -7.67 8.77
C MET A 225 12.66 -7.28 9.59
N ARG A 226 12.58 -7.31 10.92
CA ARG A 226 13.73 -7.12 11.80
C ARG A 226 14.76 -8.24 11.64
N VAL A 227 14.34 -9.50 11.62
CA VAL A 227 15.18 -10.67 11.38
C VAL A 227 15.84 -10.60 10.01
N GLN A 228 15.12 -10.19 8.97
CA GLN A 228 15.70 -9.99 7.64
C GLN A 228 16.72 -8.88 7.60
N THR A 229 16.41 -7.74 8.24
CA THR A 229 17.35 -6.63 8.35
C THR A 229 18.63 -7.10 9.04
N THR A 230 18.50 -7.86 10.13
CA THR A 230 19.63 -8.45 10.85
C THR A 230 20.37 -9.50 10.03
N LEU A 231 19.68 -10.38 9.31
CA LEU A 231 20.29 -11.44 8.48
C LEU A 231 21.04 -10.86 7.27
N LEU A 232 20.51 -9.82 6.64
CA LEU A 232 21.17 -9.10 5.55
C LEU A 232 22.39 -8.31 6.05
N ARG A 233 22.31 -7.73 7.27
CA ARG A 233 23.48 -7.14 7.96
C ARG A 233 24.55 -8.19 8.26
N LEU A 234 24.15 -9.36 8.78
CA LEU A 234 25.05 -10.51 9.03
C LEU A 234 25.68 -11.03 7.74
N ARG A 235 24.96 -10.99 6.62
CA ARG A 235 25.46 -11.34 5.28
C ARG A 235 26.24 -10.21 4.59
N ARG A 236 26.57 -9.12 5.31
CA ARG A 236 27.36 -7.97 4.83
C ARG A 236 26.83 -7.35 3.53
N VAL A 237 25.51 -7.36 3.32
CA VAL A 237 24.92 -6.62 2.21
C VAL A 237 25.17 -5.13 2.48
N PRO A 238 25.85 -4.41 1.57
CA PRO A 238 26.13 -2.99 1.77
C PRO A 238 24.82 -2.24 1.99
N THR A 239 24.72 -1.54 3.12
CA THR A 239 23.67 -0.53 3.31
C THR A 239 23.97 0.62 2.37
N ALA A 240 22.94 1.15 1.70
CA ALA A 240 23.13 2.41 0.98
C ALA A 240 23.57 3.49 1.99
N PRO A 241 24.43 4.45 1.61
CA PRO A 241 24.85 5.53 2.50
C PRO A 241 23.62 6.20 3.14
N ASP A 242 23.74 6.47 4.43
CA ASP A 242 22.65 6.95 5.25
C ASP A 242 22.57 8.48 5.17
N ASP A 243 21.91 8.99 4.14
CA ASP A 243 21.58 10.42 4.02
C ASP A 243 20.37 10.79 4.90
N SER A 244 20.25 10.15 6.07
CA SER A 244 19.15 10.34 7.01
C SER A 244 19.08 11.76 7.58
N ALA A 245 20.14 12.57 7.42
CA ALA A 245 20.15 14.00 7.68
C ALA A 245 19.43 14.82 6.59
N GLY A 246 19.56 14.44 5.31
CA GLY A 246 18.82 15.07 4.21
C GLY A 246 17.34 14.65 4.18
N GLU A 247 17.04 13.41 4.57
CA GLU A 247 15.67 12.89 4.64
C GLU A 247 14.87 13.52 5.81
N ARG A 248 15.51 13.89 6.94
CA ARG A 248 14.85 14.66 8.01
C ARG A 248 14.61 16.13 7.63
N ALA A 249 15.51 16.73 6.85
CA ALA A 249 15.35 18.10 6.35
C ALA A 249 14.26 18.17 5.26
N ALA A 250 14.24 17.23 4.31
CA ALA A 250 13.20 17.15 3.28
C ALA A 250 11.80 16.74 3.84
N VAL A 251 11.75 16.08 5.00
CA VAL A 251 10.49 15.81 5.73
C VAL A 251 10.01 17.02 6.53
N SER A 252 10.89 17.99 6.83
CA SER A 252 10.55 19.24 7.53
C SER A 252 10.29 20.41 6.59
N GLU A 253 10.86 20.41 5.38
CA GLU A 253 10.67 21.45 4.37
C GLU A 253 9.90 20.86 3.19
N CYS A 254 8.56 20.94 3.26
CA CYS A 254 7.76 21.07 2.06
C CYS A 254 7.73 22.55 1.65
N PRO A 255 8.43 22.93 0.57
CA PRO A 255 7.88 23.89 -0.36
C PRO A 255 7.54 23.17 -1.66
N HIS A 256 6.25 23.21 -1.97
CA HIS A 256 5.64 23.15 -3.30
C HIS A 256 6.61 22.99 -4.48
N GLU A 257 6.65 21.80 -5.10
CA GLU A 257 7.05 21.70 -6.49
C GLU A 257 6.10 20.73 -7.22
N PRO A 258 5.35 21.22 -8.24
CA PRO A 258 4.48 20.35 -9.01
C PRO A 258 5.35 19.43 -9.88
N LEU A 259 5.44 18.16 -9.49
CA LEU A 259 6.06 17.12 -10.32
C LEU A 259 5.25 16.97 -11.61
N LEU A 260 5.77 17.60 -12.66
CA LEU A 260 5.34 17.44 -14.05
C LEU A 260 5.39 15.96 -14.44
N ILE A 261 4.22 15.38 -14.67
CA ILE A 261 4.07 14.11 -15.38
C ILE A 261 4.62 14.34 -16.80
N ARG A 262 5.89 14.02 -17.04
CA ARG A 262 6.47 14.05 -18.40
C ARG A 262 5.86 12.93 -19.22
N ASN A 263 5.01 13.31 -20.16
CA ASN A 263 4.40 12.42 -21.14
C ASN A 263 5.44 12.04 -22.22
N PRO A 264 5.81 10.76 -22.43
CA PRO A 264 6.88 10.39 -23.36
C PRO A 264 6.49 10.38 -24.86
N GLN A 265 5.55 11.21 -25.31
CA GLN A 265 4.95 11.09 -26.66
C GLN A 265 4.95 12.38 -27.50
N GLU A 266 5.97 13.24 -27.35
CA GLU A 266 6.16 14.38 -28.28
C GLU A 266 7.63 14.53 -28.71
N THR A 267 8.12 13.54 -29.46
CA THR A 267 9.19 13.78 -30.44
C THR A 267 8.99 12.84 -31.64
N ARG A 268 8.14 13.26 -32.58
CA ARG A 268 8.26 12.90 -34.00
C ARG A 268 8.02 14.17 -34.81
N SER A 269 9.15 14.68 -35.31
CA SER A 269 9.45 15.30 -36.62
C SER A 269 8.30 15.83 -37.51
N PRO A 270 8.63 16.81 -38.36
CA PRO A 270 9.26 16.44 -39.63
C PRO A 270 10.77 16.73 -39.70
#